data_AF-A0A2N2ZX63-F1
#
_entry.id   AF-A0A2N2ZX63-F1
#
_cell.length_a   1.000
_cell.length_b   1.000
_cell.length_c   1.000
_cell.angle_alpha   90.00
_cell.angle_beta   90.00
_cell.angle_gamma   90.00
#
_symmetry.space_group_name_H-M   'P 1'
#
loop_
_entity.id
_entity.type
_entity.pdbx_description
1 polymer ?
#
loop_
_entity_poly.entity_id
_entity_poly.type
_entity_poly.pdbx_seq_one_letter_code
_entity_poly.pdbx_strand_id
1 'polypeptide(L)'
;MLKITETSPSGKESVNEYELKIRDEKGNYLGDPGYDIIDSEHLVEPNKKYEETGTYTYVIEHIMPNDPLNFAMEVGIIVDKVK
;
A
#
# COMPACT_ATOMS: atom_id res chain seq x y z
N MET A 1 3.02 8.83 1.62
CA MET A 1 3.83 7.96 0.75
C MET A 1 4.20 6.73 1.56
N LEU A 2 4.14 5.56 0.92
CA LEU A 2 4.52 4.30 1.53
C LEU A 2 5.75 3.74 0.82
N LYS A 3 6.70 3.22 1.58
CA LYS A 3 7.78 2.38 1.08
C LYS A 3 7.41 0.94 1.35
N ILE A 4 7.46 0.11 0.31
CA ILE A 4 7.16 -1.31 0.36
C ILE A 4 8.44 -2.06 0.02
N THR A 5 8.94 -2.83 0.98
CA THR A 5 10.02 -3.79 0.76
C THR A 5 9.40 -5.17 0.59
N GLU A 6 9.55 -5.76 -0.60
CA GLU A 6 9.15 -7.13 -0.91
C GLU A 6 10.39 -8.04 -0.88
N THR A 7 10.33 -9.09 -0.08
CA THR A 7 11.33 -10.17 -0.08
C THR A 7 10.72 -11.41 -0.72
N SER A 8 11.35 -11.88 -1.80
CA SER A 8 10.98 -13.10 -2.52
C SER A 8 11.31 -14.39 -1.72
N PRO A 9 10.79 -15.56 -2.14
CA PRO A 9 11.08 -16.84 -1.50
C PRO A 9 12.58 -17.17 -1.42
N SER A 10 13.35 -16.79 -2.44
CA SER A 10 14.82 -16.94 -2.46
C SER A 10 15.57 -15.91 -1.60
N GLY A 11 14.88 -14.92 -1.04
CA GLY A 11 15.46 -13.85 -0.23
C GLY A 11 15.89 -12.61 -1.04
N LYS A 12 15.61 -12.55 -2.35
CA LYS A 12 15.85 -11.34 -3.15
C LYS A 12 14.87 -10.24 -2.73
N GLU A 13 15.39 -9.06 -2.43
CA GLU A 13 14.61 -7.90 -2.05
C GLU A 13 14.34 -6.96 -3.24
N SER A 14 13.17 -6.35 -3.24
CA SER A 14 12.83 -5.20 -4.07
C SER A 14 12.16 -4.13 -3.23
N VAL A 15 12.47 -2.88 -3.51
CA VAL A 15 11.94 -1.72 -2.76
C VAL A 15 11.24 -0.81 -3.75
N ASN A 16 9.98 -0.50 -3.45
CA ASN A 16 9.17 0.43 -4.24
C ASN A 16 8.53 1.47 -3.32
N GLU A 17 8.37 2.68 -3.84
CA GLU A 17 7.69 3.77 -3.13
C GLU A 17 6.40 4.12 -3.87
N TYR A 18 5.31 4.22 -3.12
CA TYR A 18 3.98 4.50 -3.66
C TYR A 18 3.39 5.77 -3.03
N GLU A 19 2.97 6.68 -3.90
CA GLU A 19 2.18 7.84 -3.51
C GLU A 19 0.69 7.48 -3.58
N LEU A 20 0.06 7.38 -2.42
CA LEU A 20 -1.37 7.09 -2.31
C LEU A 20 -2.15 8.41 -2.22
N LYS A 21 -2.94 8.70 -3.25
CA LYS A 21 -3.77 9.91 -3.27
C LYS A 21 -5.02 9.70 -2.42
N ILE A 22 -5.00 10.19 -1.18
CA ILE A 22 -6.11 10.07 -0.22
C ILE A 22 -7.08 11.26 -0.23
N ARG A 23 -6.77 12.33 -0.97
CA ARG A 23 -7.61 13.53 -1.07
C ARG A 23 -7.71 14.06 -2.50
N ASP A 24 -8.84 14.67 -2.83
CA ASP A 24 -9.03 15.41 -4.08
C ASP A 24 -8.42 16.82 -4.00
N GLU A 25 -8.48 17.56 -5.11
CA GLU A 25 -7.96 18.94 -5.22
C GLU A 25 -8.73 19.94 -4.35
N LYS A 26 -9.94 19.59 -3.91
CA LYS A 26 -10.79 20.40 -3.02
C LYS A 26 -10.56 20.05 -1.55
N GLY A 27 -9.71 19.07 -1.26
CA GLY A 27 -9.38 18.61 0.08
C GLY A 27 -10.35 17.56 0.65
N ASN A 28 -11.32 17.07 -0.13
CA ASN A 28 -12.19 15.98 0.30
C ASN A 28 -11.40 14.68 0.29
N TYR A 29 -11.66 13.82 1.27
CA TYR A 29 -11.08 12.49 1.30
C TYR A 29 -11.65 11.60 0.20
N LEU A 30 -10.79 10.77 -0.38
CA LEU A 30 -11.12 9.74 -1.37
C LEU A 30 -11.24 8.40 -0.65
N GLY A 31 -12.22 7.59 -1.05
CA GLY A 31 -12.48 6.28 -0.46
C GLY A 31 -13.96 6.08 -0.10
N ASP A 32 -14.23 4.93 0.52
CA ASP A 32 -15.56 4.55 0.99
C ASP A 32 -15.74 5.01 2.45
N PRO A 33 -16.70 5.89 2.74
CA PRO A 33 -16.90 6.41 4.09
C PRO A 33 -17.63 5.40 4.99
N GLY A 34 -17.14 5.25 6.22
CA GLY A 34 -17.73 4.43 7.27
C GLY A 34 -17.68 5.14 8.63
N TYR A 35 -18.80 5.76 9.03
CA TYR A 35 -18.86 6.64 10.22
C TYR A 35 -17.76 7.72 10.19
N ASP A 36 -16.81 7.67 11.11
CA ASP A 36 -15.71 8.63 11.25
C ASP A 36 -14.42 8.18 10.53
N ILE A 37 -14.48 7.05 9.81
CA ILE A 37 -13.34 6.41 9.12
C ILE A 37 -13.61 6.41 7.62
N ILE A 38 -12.55 6.45 6.83
CA ILE A 38 -12.62 6.35 5.37
C ILE A 38 -11.67 5.26 4.93
N ASP A 39 -12.21 4.26 4.24
CA ASP A 39 -11.45 3.16 3.67
C ASP A 39 -11.00 3.55 2.26
N SER A 40 -9.69 3.56 2.02
CA SER A 40 -9.11 4.00 0.75
C SER A 40 -8.24 2.92 0.14
N GLU A 41 -8.70 2.33 -0.96
CA GLU A 41 -7.97 1.31 -1.71
C GLU A 41 -7.29 1.91 -2.95
N HIS A 42 -6.06 1.45 -3.23
CA HIS A 42 -5.25 1.96 -4.33
C HIS A 42 -4.56 0.83 -5.09
N LEU A 43 -4.80 0.75 -6.40
CA LEU A 43 -4.09 -0.17 -7.28
C LEU A 43 -2.68 0.37 -7.57
N VAL A 44 -1.66 -0.33 -7.10
CA VAL A 44 -0.25 0.08 -7.25
C VAL A 44 0.57 -0.78 -8.21
N GLU A 45 0.22 -2.06 -8.38
CA GLU A 45 0.95 -3.00 -9.25
C GLU A 45 -0.03 -3.80 -10.13
N PRO A 46 -0.61 -3.16 -11.19
CA PRO A 46 -1.52 -3.86 -12.08
C PRO A 46 -0.82 -5.01 -12.82
N ASN A 47 -1.46 -6.18 -12.85
CA ASN A 47 -0.96 -7.38 -13.55
C ASN A 47 0.42 -7.84 -13.07
N LYS A 48 0.73 -7.68 -11.78
CA LYS A 48 1.97 -8.17 -11.19
C LYS A 48 2.18 -9.66 -11.47
N LYS A 49 3.41 -10.01 -11.82
CA LYS A 49 3.86 -11.39 -11.95
C LYS A 49 4.86 -11.70 -10.85
N TYR A 50 4.71 -12.88 -10.27
CA TYR A 50 5.65 -13.44 -9.32
C TYR A 50 6.58 -14.39 -10.05
N GLU A 51 7.87 -14.12 -10.01
CA GLU A 51 8.90 -14.90 -10.71
C GLU A 51 9.20 -16.24 -10.02
N GLU A 52 8.86 -16.36 -8.73
CA GLU A 52 9.11 -17.54 -7.92
C GLU A 52 7.82 -18.07 -7.31
N THR A 53 7.75 -19.39 -7.12
CA THR A 53 6.69 -20.01 -6.32
C THR A 53 7.16 -20.11 -4.88
N GLY A 54 6.39 -19.53 -3.94
CA GLY A 54 6.68 -19.62 -2.52
C GLY A 54 6.07 -18.47 -1.73
N THR A 55 6.57 -18.28 -0.51
CA THR A 55 6.13 -17.20 0.38
C THR A 55 6.92 -15.93 0.10
N TYR A 56 6.20 -14.84 -0.17
CA TYR A 56 6.74 -13.49 -0.24
C TYR A 56 6.45 -12.77 1.08
N THR A 57 7.39 -11.96 1.54
CA THR A 57 7.23 -11.11 2.73
C THR A 57 7.18 -9.66 2.31
N TYR A 58 6.23 -8.90 2.86
CA TYR A 58 6.10 -7.47 2.62
C TYR A 58 6.29 -6.69 3.91
N VAL A 59 7.14 -5.67 3.86
CA VAL A 59 7.31 -4.69 4.93
C VAL A 59 6.83 -3.34 4.41
N ILE A 60 5.87 -2.74 5.11
CA ILE A 60 5.24 -1.47 4.76
C ILE A 60 5.74 -0.41 5.73
N GLU A 61 6.28 0.68 5.21
CA GLU A 61 6.81 1.79 6.01
C GLU A 61 6.20 3.11 5.54
N HIS A 62 5.78 3.95 6.49
CA HIS A 62 5.36 5.32 6.18
C HIS A 62 6.61 6.17 5.95
N ILE A 63 6.76 6.74 4.76
CA ILE A 63 7.83 7.69 4.46
C ILE A 63 7.23 9.06 4.24
N MET A 64 6.88 9.73 5.33
CA MET A 64 6.24 11.04 5.31
C MET A 64 7.00 12.05 6.17
N PRO A 65 6.93 13.36 5.84
CA PRO A 65 7.57 14.39 6.64
C PRO A 65 7.09 14.41 8.09
N ASN A 66 5.86 13.96 8.34
CA ASN A 66 5.30 13.74 9.66
C ASN A 66 5.08 12.23 9.87
N ASP A 67 5.86 11.64 10.78
CA ASP A 67 5.84 10.22 11.12
C ASP A 67 5.92 10.07 12.65
N PRO A 68 4.90 9.49 13.32
CA PRO A 68 3.78 8.74 12.76
C PRO A 68 2.71 9.60 12.08
N LEU A 69 2.09 9.03 11.04
CA LEU A 69 0.88 9.62 10.46
C LEU A 69 -0.27 9.54 11.46
N ASN A 70 -0.73 10.70 11.94
CA ASN A 70 -1.88 10.76 12.84
C ASN A 70 -3.14 10.21 12.16
N PHE A 71 -3.95 9.49 12.95
CA PHE A 71 -5.25 8.93 12.56
C PHE A 71 -5.22 7.84 11.47
N ALA A 72 -4.03 7.37 11.07
CA ALA A 72 -3.93 6.12 10.34
C ALA A 72 -4.29 4.97 11.29
N MET A 73 -5.43 4.32 11.04
CA MET A 73 -5.87 3.19 11.86
C MET A 73 -5.19 1.89 11.45
N GLU A 74 -5.12 1.65 10.14
CA GLU A 74 -4.53 0.44 9.56
C GLU A 74 -3.94 0.75 8.17
N VAL A 75 -2.90 0.00 7.80
CA VAL A 75 -2.39 -0.07 6.43
C VAL A 75 -2.06 -1.53 6.11
N GLY A 76 -2.45 -1.97 4.91
CA GLY A 76 -2.27 -3.35 4.48
C GLY A 76 -2.08 -3.46 2.97
N ILE A 77 -1.89 -4.69 2.51
CA ILE A 77 -1.79 -5.04 1.08
C ILE A 77 -2.91 -6.02 0.75
N ILE A 78 -3.61 -5.75 -0.35
CA ILE A 78 -4.56 -6.67 -0.96
C ILE A 78 -3.86 -7.30 -2.16
N VAL A 79 -3.87 -8.63 -2.24
CA VAL A 79 -3.33 -9.39 -3.38
C VAL A 79 -4.48 -10.10 -4.08
N ASP A 80 -4.89 -9.55 -5.22
CA ASP A 80 -5.95 -10.12 -6.04
C ASP A 80 -5.41 -10.97 -7.18
N LYS A 81 -6.10 -12.09 -7.43
CA LYS A 81 -5.82 -12.91 -8.61
C LYS A 81 -6.29 -12.17 -9.86
N VAL A 82 -5.40 -12.02 -10.85
CA VAL A 82 -5.74 -11.47 -12.17
C VAL A 82 -6.85 -12.33 -12.80
N LYS A 83 -7.88 -11.66 -13.34
CA LYS A 83 -9.03 -12.30 -13.99
C LYS A 83 -8.71 -12.84 -15.37
#